data_AF-A0A831D6C5-F1
#
_entry.id   AF-A0A831D6C5-F1
#
_cell.length_a   1.000
_cell.length_b   1.000
_cell.length_c   1.000
_cell.angle_alpha   90.00
_cell.angle_beta   90.00
_cell.angle_gamma   90.00
#
_symmetry.space_group_name_H-M   'P 1'
#
loop_
_entity.id
_entity.type
_entity.pdbx_description
1 polymer ?
#
loop_
_entity_poly.entity_id
_entity_poly.type
_entity_poly.pdbx_seq_one_letter_code
_entity_poly.pdbx_strand_id
1 'polypeptide(L)'
;HWEGDLVSGTKNSHIATLVDRKSRYTIILRLRGKDSVSVNQALTDKFLSLPSELRKSLTWDRGMELARHLEFTVSTGVKVYFCDPQSPWQRGTNENTNGLIRQYFPKKTCLAQYTQHELDLVAAQLNNRPRKTLKFKTPKEIIERGVALTD
;
A
#
# COMPACT_ATOMS: atom_id res chain seq x y z
N HIS A 1 3.76 -0.86 -10.34
CA HIS A 1 3.82 0.55 -9.89
C HIS A 1 2.88 0.64 -8.71
N TRP A 2 3.34 1.12 -7.57
CA TRP A 2 2.54 1.13 -6.34
C TRP A 2 1.98 2.52 -6.08
N GLU A 3 0.71 2.60 -5.71
CA GLU A 3 0.15 3.76 -5.00
C GLU A 3 0.17 3.44 -3.50
N GLY A 4 0.48 4.42 -2.65
CA GLY A 4 0.47 4.23 -1.21
C GLY A 4 -0.22 5.36 -0.46
N ASP A 5 -0.74 5.03 0.71
CA ASP A 5 -1.53 5.93 1.56
C ASP A 5 -1.39 5.54 3.04
N LEU A 6 -1.77 6.45 3.94
CA LEU A 6 -1.96 6.15 5.36
C LEU A 6 -3.43 6.03 5.71
N VAL A 7 -3.79 4.91 6.33
CA VAL A 7 -5.11 4.73 6.93
C VAL A 7 -5.00 4.96 8.43
N SER A 8 -5.67 6.02 8.89
CA SER A 8 -5.69 6.41 10.31
C SER A 8 -6.83 5.74 11.09
N GLY A 9 -6.53 5.33 12.32
CA GLY A 9 -7.44 4.83 13.34
C GLY A 9 -7.60 5.78 14.52
N THR A 10 -8.20 5.31 15.61
CA THR A 10 -8.20 6.03 16.90
C THR A 10 -6.86 5.95 17.61
N LYS A 11 -6.68 6.77 18.65
CA LYS A 11 -5.47 6.79 19.49
C LYS A 11 -4.17 6.99 18.70
N ASN A 12 -4.23 7.81 17.63
CA ASN A 12 -3.09 8.10 16.76
C ASN A 12 -2.41 6.83 16.22
N SER A 13 -3.21 5.81 15.90
CA SER A 13 -2.75 4.56 15.29
C SER A 13 -2.92 4.61 13.77
N HIS A 14 -1.96 4.03 13.05
CA HIS A 14 -1.88 4.12 11.59
C HIS A 14 -1.40 2.81 10.99
N ILE A 15 -1.85 2.54 9.77
CA ILE A 15 -1.30 1.51 8.89
C ILE A 15 -0.98 2.17 7.55
N ALA A 16 0.06 1.69 6.88
CA ALA A 16 0.33 2.06 5.50
C ALA A 16 -0.35 1.06 4.57
N THR A 17 -0.90 1.54 3.46
CA THR A 17 -1.44 0.71 2.40
C THR A 17 -0.59 0.90 1.14
N LEU A 18 -0.34 -0.19 0.43
CA LEU A 18 0.32 -0.20 -0.87
C LEU A 18 -0.54 -0.98 -1.85
N VAL A 19 -0.90 -0.36 -2.97
CA VAL A 19 -1.77 -0.96 -3.97
C VAL A 19 -1.11 -0.91 -5.34
N ASP A 20 -0.93 -2.07 -5.98
CA ASP A 20 -0.40 -2.09 -7.34
C ASP A 20 -1.45 -1.57 -8.34
N ARG A 21 -1.04 -0.58 -9.15
CA ARG A 21 -1.91 0.15 -10.09
C ARG A 21 -2.41 -0.69 -11.25
N LYS A 22 -1.89 -1.90 -11.49
CA LYS A 22 -2.37 -2.80 -12.55
C LYS A 22 -3.26 -3.90 -11.98
N SER A 23 -2.76 -4.61 -10.98
CA SER A 23 -3.40 -5.79 -10.40
C SER A 23 -4.39 -5.46 -9.28
N ARG A 24 -4.34 -4.26 -8.68
CA ARG A 24 -5.04 -3.93 -7.43
C ARG A 24 -4.58 -4.77 -6.23
N TYR A 25 -3.43 -5.46 -6.37
CA TYR A 25 -2.88 -6.22 -5.27
C TYR A 25 -2.53 -5.28 -4.13
N THR A 26 -3.04 -5.59 -2.95
CA THR A 26 -3.00 -4.75 -1.76
C THR A 26 -2.08 -5.36 -0.73
N ILE A 27 -1.20 -4.53 -0.17
CA ILE A 27 -0.39 -4.83 1.00
C ILE A 27 -0.80 -3.84 2.08
N ILE A 28 -0.90 -4.33 3.32
CA ILE A 28 -1.23 -3.51 4.48
C ILE A 28 -0.08 -3.67 5.48
N LEU A 29 0.56 -2.57 5.86
CA LEU A 29 1.72 -2.57 6.74
C LEU A 29 1.36 -1.95 8.08
N ARG A 30 1.68 -2.65 9.16
CA ARG A 30 1.65 -2.10 10.51
C ARG A 30 2.74 -1.04 10.63
N LEU A 31 2.38 0.09 11.23
CA LEU A 31 3.32 1.17 11.53
C LEU A 31 3.53 1.31 13.04
N ARG A 32 4.74 1.70 13.44
CA ARG A 32 5.04 2.12 14.82
C ARG A 32 4.47 3.51 15.13
N GLY A 33 4.37 4.36 14.11
CA GLY A 33 3.82 5.71 14.15
C GLY A 33 3.65 6.26 12.74
N LYS A 34 3.01 7.43 12.61
CA LYS A 34 2.89 8.16 11.34
C LYS A 34 4.10 9.04 11.00
N ASP A 35 5.11 9.05 11.87
CA ASP A 35 6.33 9.83 11.61
C ASP A 35 7.10 9.25 10.42
N SER A 36 7.88 10.10 9.77
CA SER A 36 8.57 9.74 8.53
C SER A 36 9.65 8.67 8.71
N VAL A 37 10.16 8.45 9.93
CA VAL A 37 11.13 7.38 10.21
C VAL A 37 10.39 6.04 10.24
N SER A 38 9.32 5.95 11.02
CA SER A 38 8.50 4.73 11.12
C SER A 38 7.93 4.31 9.77
N VAL A 39 7.43 5.26 8.98
CA VAL A 39 6.86 4.98 7.65
C VAL A 39 7.94 4.56 6.67
N ASN A 40 9.06 5.29 6.60
CA ASN A 40 10.16 4.92 5.70
C ASN A 40 10.70 3.52 6.01
N GLN A 41 10.95 3.20 7.28
CA GLN A 41 11.47 1.89 7.68
C GLN A 41 10.55 0.76 7.22
N ALA A 42 9.25 0.86 7.51
CA ALA A 42 8.27 -0.16 7.13
C ALA A 42 8.17 -0.34 5.60
N LEU A 43 8.23 0.77 4.84
CA LEU A 43 8.22 0.72 3.38
C LEU A 43 9.51 0.10 2.83
N THR A 44 10.68 0.53 3.32
CA THR A 44 11.98 0.01 2.90
C THR A 44 12.06 -1.50 3.13
N ASP A 45 11.74 -1.96 4.34
CA ASP A 45 11.73 -3.38 4.68
C ASP A 45 10.81 -4.17 3.76
N LYS A 46 9.61 -3.63 3.49
CA LYS A 46 8.67 -4.30 2.60
C LYS A 46 9.17 -4.37 1.16
N PHE A 47 9.66 -3.26 0.61
CA PHE A 47 10.12 -3.22 -0.77
C PHE A 47 11.36 -4.09 -0.99
N LEU A 48 12.27 -4.18 -0.02
CA LEU A 48 13.41 -5.10 -0.06
C LEU A 48 12.99 -6.58 -0.03
N SER A 49 11.82 -6.91 0.52
CA SER A 49 11.26 -8.27 0.49
C SER A 49 10.55 -8.65 -0.81
N LEU A 50 10.16 -7.67 -1.64
CA LEU A 50 9.40 -7.92 -2.87
C LEU A 50 10.32 -8.37 -4.01
N PRO A 51 9.88 -9.20 -4.97
CA PRO A 51 10.63 -9.43 -6.20
C PRO A 51 10.97 -8.11 -6.93
N SER A 52 12.14 -8.04 -7.57
CA SER A 52 12.64 -6.83 -8.26
C SER A 52 11.66 -6.27 -9.29
N GLU A 53 10.93 -7.15 -9.95
CA GLU A 53 9.97 -6.89 -11.02
C GLU A 53 8.81 -6.02 -10.52
N LEU A 54 8.51 -6.11 -9.22
CA LEU A 54 7.48 -5.33 -8.56
C LEU A 54 7.98 -3.98 -8.04
N ARG A 55 9.30 -3.73 -7.99
CA ARG A 55 9.91 -2.53 -7.40
C ARG A 55 10.05 -1.35 -8.39
N LYS A 56 9.01 -1.06 -9.18
CA LYS A 56 9.11 -0.05 -10.26
C LYS A 56 9.08 1.40 -9.76
N SER A 57 8.03 1.78 -9.05
CA SER A 57 7.89 3.12 -8.46
C SER A 57 6.86 3.09 -7.34
N LEU A 58 6.89 4.11 -6.49
CA LEU A 58 5.91 4.40 -5.47
C LEU A 58 5.31 5.79 -5.70
N THR A 59 3.99 5.91 -5.71
CA THR A 59 3.27 7.18 -5.73
C THR A 59 2.62 7.40 -4.38
N TRP A 60 2.83 8.56 -3.77
CA TRP A 60 2.31 8.92 -2.44
C TRP A 60 1.61 10.28 -2.47
N ASP A 61 0.81 10.57 -1.45
CA ASP A 61 0.31 11.94 -1.24
C ASP A 61 1.43 12.87 -0.76
N ARG A 62 1.21 14.19 -0.79
CA ARG A 62 2.20 15.18 -0.30
C ARG A 62 2.25 15.28 1.23
N GLY A 63 1.90 14.20 1.93
CA GLY A 63 1.98 14.11 3.38
C GLY A 63 3.43 14.18 3.87
N MET A 64 3.60 14.72 5.09
CA MET A 64 4.92 14.78 5.75
C MET A 64 5.43 13.40 6.15
N GLU A 65 4.55 12.40 6.13
CA GLU A 65 4.83 11.02 6.51
C GLU A 65 5.83 10.34 5.56
N LEU A 66 6.02 10.89 4.34
CA LEU A 66 7.06 10.44 3.42
C LEU A 66 8.16 11.49 3.18
N ALA A 67 8.39 12.40 4.14
CA ALA A 67 9.45 13.41 4.05
C ALA A 67 10.85 12.81 3.80
N ARG A 68 11.10 11.59 4.29
CA ARG A 68 12.37 10.85 4.11
C ARG A 68 12.42 10.00 2.83
N HIS A 69 11.57 10.25 1.83
CA HIS A 69 11.49 9.44 0.60
C HIS A 69 12.83 9.26 -0.14
N LEU A 70 13.76 10.22 -0.07
CA LEU A 70 15.08 10.10 -0.68
C LEU A 70 15.88 8.92 -0.10
N GLU A 71 15.83 8.71 1.22
CA GLU A 71 16.49 7.57 1.88
C GLU A 71 15.87 6.25 1.45
N PHE A 72 14.54 6.23 1.27
CA PHE A 72 13.83 5.06 0.72
C PHE A 72 14.28 4.76 -0.71
N THR A 73 14.38 5.78 -1.57
CA THR A 73 14.84 5.62 -2.95
C THR A 73 16.28 5.11 -3.01
N VAL A 74 17.18 5.64 -2.19
CA VAL A 74 18.58 5.16 -2.10
C VAL A 74 18.64 3.70 -1.67
N SER A 75 17.86 3.32 -0.66
CA SER A 75 17.89 1.96 -0.09
C SER A 75 17.28 0.91 -1.00
N THR A 76 16.24 1.26 -1.78
CA THR A 76 15.44 0.29 -2.54
C THR A 76 15.62 0.38 -4.06
N GLY A 77 16.19 1.48 -4.56
CA GLY A 77 16.21 1.83 -5.99
C GLY A 77 14.86 2.32 -6.54
N VAL A 78 13.82 2.40 -5.70
CA VAL A 78 12.46 2.72 -6.13
C VAL A 78 12.26 4.23 -6.18
N LYS A 79 11.87 4.75 -7.35
CA LYS A 79 11.52 6.16 -7.52
C LYS A 79 10.20 6.49 -6.83
N VAL A 80 10.20 7.57 -6.03
CA VAL A 80 9.01 8.10 -5.38
C VAL A 80 8.48 9.31 -6.15
N TYR A 81 7.17 9.31 -6.39
CA TYR A 81 6.44 10.41 -7.01
C TYR A 81 5.36 10.91 -6.07
N PHE A 82 5.15 12.22 -6.03
CA PHE A 82 4.11 12.84 -5.22
C PHE A 82 2.96 13.31 -6.10
N CYS A 83 1.73 13.13 -5.62
CA CYS A 83 0.55 13.65 -6.30
C CYS A 83 0.56 15.18 -6.35
N ASP A 84 -0.06 15.77 -7.35
CA ASP A 84 -0.23 17.21 -7.44
C ASP A 84 -1.26 17.72 -6.42
N PRO A 85 -1.11 18.95 -5.91
CA PRO A 85 -2.10 19.53 -5.02
C PRO A 85 -3.47 19.53 -5.69
N GLN A 86 -4.52 19.25 -4.92
CA GLN A 86 -5.92 19.27 -5.39
C GLN A 86 -6.23 18.29 -6.53
N SER A 87 -5.43 17.24 -6.73
CA SER A 87 -5.60 16.25 -7.80
C SER A 87 -5.99 14.85 -7.30
N PRO A 88 -7.15 14.68 -6.62
CA PRO A 88 -7.55 13.39 -6.01
C PRO A 88 -7.69 12.25 -7.04
N TRP A 89 -8.01 12.57 -8.30
CA TRP A 89 -8.13 11.59 -9.38
C TRP A 89 -6.83 10.81 -9.66
N GLN A 90 -5.67 11.35 -9.29
CA GLN A 90 -4.38 10.65 -9.40
C GLN A 90 -4.28 9.43 -8.45
N ARG A 91 -5.20 9.29 -7.48
CA ARG A 91 -5.23 8.24 -6.45
C ARG A 91 -6.51 7.40 -6.44
N GLY A 92 -7.23 7.34 -7.57
CA GLY A 92 -8.51 6.64 -7.63
C GLY A 92 -8.44 5.16 -7.20
N THR A 93 -7.27 4.52 -7.31
CA THR A 93 -7.07 3.13 -6.84
C THR A 93 -7.00 3.06 -5.32
N ASN A 94 -6.24 3.94 -4.67
CA ASN A 94 -6.16 4.00 -3.21
C ASN A 94 -7.50 4.35 -2.57
N GLU A 95 -8.27 5.29 -3.13
CA GLU A 95 -9.56 5.67 -2.55
C GLU A 95 -10.55 4.50 -2.52
N ASN A 96 -10.65 3.74 -3.62
CA ASN A 96 -11.47 2.54 -3.67
C ASN A 96 -10.98 1.47 -2.69
N THR A 97 -9.66 1.24 -2.65
CA THR A 97 -9.06 0.18 -1.82
C THR A 97 -9.19 0.51 -0.34
N ASN A 98 -8.97 1.75 0.05
CA ASN A 98 -9.18 2.21 1.42
C ASN A 98 -10.64 2.05 1.84
N GLY A 99 -11.61 2.30 0.95
CA GLY A 99 -13.02 2.00 1.21
C GLY A 99 -13.28 0.53 1.55
N LEU A 100 -12.61 -0.40 0.86
CA LEU A 100 -12.70 -1.84 1.14
C LEU A 100 -12.01 -2.22 2.45
N ILE A 101 -10.83 -1.65 2.72
CA ILE A 101 -10.09 -1.84 3.98
C ILE A 101 -10.96 -1.38 5.17
N ARG A 102 -11.75 -0.32 5.01
CA ARG A 102 -12.69 0.15 6.05
C ARG A 102 -13.84 -0.81 6.36
N GLN A 103 -14.11 -1.81 5.53
CA GLN A 103 -15.06 -2.90 5.86
C GLN A 103 -14.49 -3.81 6.96
N TYR A 104 -13.16 -3.95 7.03
CA TYR A 104 -12.44 -4.75 8.02
C TYR A 104 -11.97 -3.93 9.22
N PHE A 105 -11.59 -2.68 8.96
CA PHE A 105 -11.18 -1.73 9.99
C PHE A 105 -12.08 -0.48 9.94
N PRO A 106 -13.30 -0.56 10.50
CA PRO A 106 -14.22 0.57 10.52
C PRO A 106 -13.56 1.85 11.01
N LYS A 107 -14.11 2.99 10.58
CA LYS A 107 -13.67 4.28 11.13
C LYS A 107 -13.82 4.23 12.66
N LYS A 108 -12.88 4.87 13.36
CA LYS A 108 -12.76 4.89 14.82
C LYS A 108 -12.22 3.61 15.48
N THR A 109 -11.86 2.58 14.72
CA THR A 109 -11.11 1.43 15.26
C THR A 109 -9.67 1.82 15.62
N CYS A 110 -9.17 1.31 16.75
CA CYS A 110 -7.77 1.44 17.11
C CYS A 110 -6.96 0.42 16.29
N LEU A 111 -6.09 0.88 15.40
CA LEU A 111 -5.34 0.00 14.50
C LEU A 111 -4.12 -0.63 15.18
N ALA A 112 -3.64 -0.06 16.28
CA ALA A 112 -2.47 -0.56 17.01
C ALA A 112 -2.69 -1.96 17.63
N GLN A 113 -3.97 -2.37 17.78
CA GLN A 113 -4.33 -3.69 18.30
C GLN A 113 -4.04 -4.82 17.32
N TYR A 114 -3.94 -4.54 16.01
CA TYR A 114 -3.73 -5.56 15.00
C TYR A 114 -2.24 -5.84 14.80
N THR A 115 -1.90 -7.12 14.81
CA THR A 115 -0.58 -7.65 14.41
C THR A 115 -0.39 -7.55 12.90
N GLN A 116 0.86 -7.57 12.44
CA GLN A 116 1.14 -7.63 10.99
C GLN A 116 0.47 -8.84 10.35
N HIS A 117 0.46 -9.99 11.04
CA HIS A 117 -0.20 -11.21 10.57
C HIS A 117 -1.71 -11.02 10.31
N GLU A 118 -2.43 -10.37 11.23
CA GLU A 118 -3.87 -10.09 11.03
C GLU A 118 -4.11 -9.13 9.86
N LEU A 119 -3.23 -8.14 9.68
CA LEU A 119 -3.30 -7.24 8.52
C LEU A 119 -3.05 -7.99 7.21
N ASP A 120 -2.10 -8.94 7.21
CA ASP A 120 -1.80 -9.79 6.05
C ASP A 120 -2.97 -10.71 5.70
N LEU A 121 -3.69 -11.26 6.71
CA LEU A 121 -4.89 -12.05 6.49
C LEU A 121 -5.99 -11.22 5.81
N VAL A 122 -6.20 -9.97 6.24
CA VAL A 122 -7.16 -9.07 5.60
C VAL A 122 -6.73 -8.72 4.18
N ALA A 123 -5.45 -8.42 3.96
CA ALA A 123 -4.89 -8.18 2.63
C ALA A 123 -5.09 -9.40 1.71
N ALA A 124 -4.84 -10.61 2.22
CA ALA A 124 -5.06 -11.85 1.48
C ALA A 124 -6.53 -12.03 1.09
N GLN A 125 -7.49 -11.74 1.98
CA GLN A 125 -8.91 -11.78 1.62
C GLN A 125 -9.25 -10.77 0.51
N LEU A 126 -8.70 -9.55 0.57
CA LEU A 126 -8.88 -8.55 -0.48
C LEU A 126 -8.25 -8.97 -1.82
N ASN A 127 -7.11 -9.64 -1.76
CA ASN A 127 -6.34 -10.09 -2.93
C ASN A 127 -6.90 -11.35 -3.58
N ASN A 128 -7.68 -12.16 -2.85
CA ASN A 128 -8.41 -13.31 -3.37
C ASN A 128 -9.86 -12.97 -3.75
N ARG A 129 -10.29 -11.71 -3.61
CA ARG A 129 -11.63 -11.27 -3.99
C ARG A 129 -11.68 -10.86 -5.48
N PRO A 130 -12.53 -11.49 -6.31
CA PRO A 130 -12.75 -11.09 -7.70
C PRO A 130 -13.10 -9.60 -7.86
N ARG A 131 -12.52 -8.93 -8.86
CA ARG A 131 -12.81 -7.53 -9.16
C ARG A 131 -13.43 -7.37 -10.54
N LYS A 132 -14.56 -6.68 -10.64
CA LYS A 132 -15.20 -6.37 -11.93
C LYS A 132 -14.24 -5.64 -12.90
N THR A 133 -13.42 -4.73 -12.37
CA THR A 133 -12.38 -4.00 -13.13
C THR A 133 -11.28 -4.91 -13.70
N LEU A 134 -11.12 -6.12 -13.15
CA LEU A 134 -10.17 -7.14 -13.60
C LEU A 134 -10.87 -8.28 -14.35
N LYS A 135 -12.06 -8.03 -14.92
CA LYS A 135 -12.88 -9.05 -15.58
C LYS A 135 -13.18 -10.25 -14.66
N PHE A 136 -13.47 -9.96 -13.40
CA PHE A 136 -13.75 -10.94 -12.34
C PHE A 136 -12.58 -11.87 -11.98
N LYS A 137 -11.35 -11.52 -12.37
CA LYS A 137 -10.14 -12.12 -11.80
C LYS A 137 -9.81 -11.49 -10.45
N THR A 138 -9.07 -12.23 -9.64
CA THR A 138 -8.55 -11.76 -8.36
C THR A 138 -7.27 -10.95 -8.55
N PRO A 139 -6.99 -9.96 -7.67
CA PRO A 139 -5.71 -9.25 -7.70
C PRO A 139 -4.49 -10.17 -7.65
N LYS A 140 -4.57 -11.26 -6.88
CA LYS A 140 -3.53 -12.29 -6.78
C LYS A 140 -3.21 -12.92 -8.14
N GLU A 141 -4.22 -13.38 -8.88
CA GLU A 141 -4.01 -13.98 -10.21
C GLU A 141 -3.39 -12.99 -11.20
N ILE A 142 -3.76 -11.70 -11.12
CA ILE A 142 -3.23 -10.68 -12.04
C ILE A 142 -1.77 -10.36 -11.74
N ILE A 143 -1.38 -10.25 -10.46
CA ILE A 143 0.00 -9.94 -10.10
C ILE A 143 0.93 -11.12 -10.41
N GLU A 144 0.51 -12.35 -10.14
CA GLU A 144 1.31 -13.56 -10.39
C GLU A 144 1.60 -13.73 -11.89
N ARG A 145 0.59 -13.52 -12.75
CA ARG A 145 0.81 -13.52 -14.21
C ARG A 145 1.74 -12.40 -14.67
N GLY A 146 1.74 -11.26 -13.97
CA GLY A 146 2.60 -10.13 -14.31
C GLY A 146 4.08 -10.39 -14.00
N VAL A 147 4.36 -11.17 -12.95
CA VAL A 147 5.71 -11.55 -12.53
C VAL A 147 6.22 -12.74 -13.36
N ALA A 148 5.39 -13.76 -13.59
CA ALA A 148 5.78 -14.95 -14.35
C ALA A 148 6.03 -14.71 -15.85
N LEU A 149 5.61 -13.56 -16.40
CA LEU A 149 5.87 -13.18 -17.79
C LEU A 149 7.17 -12.38 -17.96
N THR A 150 7.92 -12.16 -16.88
CA THR A 150 9.17 -11.36 -16.88
C THR A 150 10.41 -12.17 -16.51
N ASP A 151 10.27 -13.49 -16.35
CA ASP A 151 11.35 -14.49 -16.30
C ASP A 151 11.67 -14.99 -17.73
#